data_AF-A0A956T2Q5-F1
#
_entry.id   AF-A0A956T2Q5-F1
#
_cell.length_a   1.000
_cell.length_b   1.000
_cell.length_c   1.000
_cell.angle_alpha   90.00
_cell.angle_beta   90.00
_cell.angle_gamma   90.00
#
_symmetry.space_group_name_H-M   'P 1'
#
loop_
_entity.id
_entity.type
_entity.pdbx_description
1 polymer ?
#
loop_
_entity_poly.entity_id
_entity_poly.type
_entity_poly.pdbx_seq_one_letter_code
_entity_poly.pdbx_strand_id
1 'polypeptide(L)'
;FVFIDADKTNYGFYYEYALKLMEPGGLIVLDNMLWGGQVANPHADDPDTLALKALNKKIRDDERVDLSLLPVADGLTLARKR
;
A
#
# COMPACT_ATOMS: atom_id res chain seq x y z
N PHE A 1 14.84 0.72 -3.41
CA PHE A 1 14.03 1.12 -2.26
C PHE A 1 13.12 2.25 -2.71
N VAL A 2 11.83 2.18 -2.43
CA VAL A 2 10.85 3.23 -2.74
C VAL A 2 9.99 3.45 -1.50
N PHE A 3 9.79 4.70 -1.12
CA PHE A 3 8.86 5.11 -0.07
C PHE A 3 7.73 5.92 -0.70
N ILE A 4 6.49 5.48 -0.50
CA ILE A 4 5.28 6.09 -1.06
C ILE A 4 4.55 6.78 0.08
N ASP A 5 4.67 8.11 0.12
CA ASP A 5 3.86 8.99 0.97
C ASP A 5 3.41 10.26 0.22
N ALA A 6 2.27 10.14 -0.47
CA ALA A 6 1.68 11.20 -1.29
C ALA A 6 0.13 11.19 -1.16
N ASP A 7 -0.59 11.64 -2.19
CA ASP A 7 -2.05 11.57 -2.27
C ASP A 7 -2.56 10.13 -2.47
N LYS A 8 -3.51 9.70 -1.63
CA LYS A 8 -3.85 8.28 -1.45
C LYS A 8 -4.58 7.69 -2.66
N THR A 9 -5.39 8.49 -3.36
CA THR A 9 -6.06 8.07 -4.60
C THR A 9 -5.09 7.58 -5.68
N ASN A 10 -3.86 8.10 -5.74
CA ASN A 10 -2.85 7.68 -6.71
C ASN A 10 -1.87 6.61 -6.22
N TYR A 11 -1.97 6.16 -4.95
CA TYR A 11 -1.04 5.14 -4.42
C TYR A 11 -1.02 3.87 -5.26
N GLY A 12 -2.16 3.44 -5.80
CA GLY A 12 -2.22 2.25 -6.66
C GLY A 12 -1.38 2.37 -7.93
N PHE A 13 -1.30 3.57 -8.50
CA PHE A 13 -0.43 3.85 -9.64
C PHE A 13 1.03 3.90 -9.22
N TYR A 14 1.34 4.60 -8.12
CA TYR A 14 2.71 4.68 -7.60
C TYR A 14 3.28 3.29 -7.28
N TYR A 15 2.48 2.41 -6.69
CA TYR A 15 2.85 1.03 -6.41
C TYR A 15 3.20 0.26 -7.69
N GLU A 16 2.39 0.35 -8.76
CA GLU A 16 2.69 -0.33 -10.03
C GLU A 16 3.93 0.24 -10.73
N TYR A 17 4.10 1.56 -10.71
CA TYR A 17 5.31 2.18 -11.25
C TYR A 17 6.56 1.77 -10.47
N ALA A 18 6.49 1.74 -9.14
CA ALA A 18 7.57 1.28 -8.29
C ALA A 18 7.92 -0.19 -8.59
N LEU A 19 6.92 -1.06 -8.68
CA LEU A 19 7.12 -2.47 -9.06
C LEU A 19 7.77 -2.64 -10.43
N LYS A 20 7.37 -1.82 -11.42
CA LYS A 20 7.95 -1.88 -12.77
C LYS A 20 9.41 -1.45 -12.78
N LEU A 21 9.77 -0.44 -12.01
CA LEU A 21 11.12 0.15 -11.99
C LEU A 21 12.10 -0.59 -11.07
N MET A 22 11.62 -1.36 -10.11
CA MET A 22 12.47 -2.04 -9.14
C MET A 22 12.98 -3.39 -9.64
N GLU A 23 14.21 -3.72 -9.28
CA GLU A 23 14.77 -5.06 -9.42
C GLU A 23 14.19 -6.03 -8.37
N PRO A 24 14.20 -7.36 -8.63
CA PRO A 24 13.93 -8.39 -7.63
C PRO A 24 14.70 -8.17 -6.32
N GLY A 25 14.05 -8.43 -5.20
CA GLY A 25 14.57 -8.19 -3.84
C GLY A 25 14.44 -6.76 -3.34
N GLY A 26 14.08 -5.79 -4.19
CA GLY A 26 13.88 -4.41 -3.77
C GLY A 26 12.67 -4.24 -2.85
N LEU A 27 12.71 -3.23 -1.97
CA LEU A 27 11.65 -2.92 -1.00
C LEU A 27 10.84 -1.66 -1.38
N ILE A 28 9.52 -1.80 -1.41
CA ILE A 28 8.53 -0.71 -1.46
C ILE A 28 7.92 -0.59 -0.06
N VAL A 29 7.84 0.64 0.43
CA VAL A 29 7.20 0.98 1.70
C VAL A 29 6.09 1.98 1.43
N LEU A 30 4.89 1.73 1.95
CA LEU A 30 3.74 2.63 1.85
C LEU A 30 3.30 3.05 3.26
N ASP A 31 3.08 4.36 3.46
CA ASP A 31 2.68 4.93 4.75
C ASP A 31 1.16 5.19 4.84
N ASN A 32 0.66 5.29 6.08
CA ASN A 32 -0.73 5.52 6.47
C ASN A 32 -1.72 4.47 5.94
N MET A 33 -1.30 3.21 5.90
CA MET A 33 -2.09 2.12 5.29
C MET A 33 -3.25 1.63 6.18
N LEU A 34 -3.26 1.99 7.47
CA LEU A 34 -4.40 1.77 8.37
C LEU A 34 -5.38 2.96 8.36
N TRP A 35 -4.95 4.16 7.95
CA TRP A 35 -5.78 5.35 7.76
C TRP A 35 -6.71 5.65 8.95
N GLY A 36 -6.16 5.68 10.16
CA GLY A 36 -6.91 5.88 11.40
C GLY A 36 -7.98 4.80 11.67
N GLY A 37 -7.84 3.62 11.07
CA GLY A 37 -8.81 2.53 11.11
C GLY A 37 -9.96 2.64 10.08
N GLN A 38 -10.01 3.70 9.25
CA GLN A 38 -11.08 3.88 8.26
C GLN A 38 -11.09 2.78 7.20
N VAL A 39 -9.94 2.18 6.88
CA VAL A 39 -9.87 1.04 5.96
C VAL A 39 -10.66 -0.18 6.46
N ALA A 40 -10.91 -0.29 7.77
CA ALA A 40 -11.75 -1.32 8.37
C ALA A 40 -13.22 -0.90 8.54
N ASN A 41 -13.56 0.39 8.37
CA ASN A 41 -14.91 0.90 8.50
C ASN A 41 -15.75 0.50 7.26
N PRO A 42 -16.80 -0.34 7.37
CA PRO A 42 -17.58 -0.77 6.22
C PRO A 42 -18.41 0.36 5.58
N HIS A 43 -18.63 1.46 6.30
CA HIS A 43 -19.43 2.59 5.83
C HIS A 43 -18.60 3.74 5.24
N ALA A 44 -17.26 3.67 5.32
CA ALA A 44 -16.41 4.70 4.75
C ALA A 44 -16.42 4.64 3.22
N ASP A 45 -16.82 5.76 2.59
CA ASP A 45 -17.04 5.96 1.16
C ASP A 45 -16.20 7.11 0.58
N ASP A 46 -15.34 7.75 1.37
CA ASP A 46 -14.45 8.78 0.88
C ASP A 46 -13.41 8.21 -0.11
N PRO A 47 -12.99 9.01 -1.12
CA PRO A 47 -12.11 8.52 -2.18
C PRO A 47 -10.78 7.95 -1.69
N ASP A 48 -10.18 8.55 -0.65
CA ASP A 48 -8.88 8.12 -0.12
C ASP A 48 -9.01 6.77 0.57
N THR A 49 -10.02 6.60 1.44
CA THR A 49 -10.28 5.31 2.11
C THR A 49 -10.60 4.21 1.11
N LEU A 50 -11.41 4.50 0.09
CA LEU A 50 -11.74 3.53 -0.95
C LEU A 50 -10.50 3.12 -1.75
N ALA A 51 -9.62 4.07 -2.09
CA ALA A 51 -8.37 3.80 -2.77
C ALA A 51 -7.42 2.93 -1.92
N LEU A 52 -7.27 3.24 -0.63
CA LEU A 52 -6.44 2.46 0.29
C LEU A 52 -7.01 1.06 0.53
N LYS A 53 -8.33 0.90 0.66
CA LYS A 53 -8.98 -0.43 0.74
C LYS A 53 -8.70 -1.26 -0.51
N ALA A 54 -8.87 -0.66 -1.69
CA ALA A 54 -8.61 -1.33 -2.96
C ALA A 54 -7.13 -1.73 -3.07
N LEU A 55 -6.22 -0.84 -2.67
CA LEU A 55 -4.79 -1.12 -2.69
C LEU A 55 -4.37 -2.20 -1.69
N ASN A 56 -4.86 -2.15 -0.45
CA ASN A 56 -4.59 -3.17 0.55
C ASN A 56 -5.02 -4.56 0.06
N LYS A 57 -6.20 -4.66 -0.55
CA LYS A 57 -6.67 -5.90 -1.17
C LYS A 57 -5.75 -6.33 -2.32
N LYS A 58 -5.39 -5.41 -3.19
CA LYS A 58 -4.52 -5.67 -4.34
C LYS A 58 -3.16 -6.21 -3.90
N ILE A 59 -2.47 -5.55 -2.97
CA ILE A 59 -1.13 -5.96 -2.51
C ILE A 59 -1.21 -7.31 -1.78
N ARG A 60 -2.25 -7.54 -0.97
CA ARG A 60 -2.48 -8.83 -0.30
C ARG A 60 -2.54 -10.01 -1.28
N ASP A 61 -3.16 -9.78 -2.42
CA ASP A 61 -3.38 -10.79 -3.46
C ASP A 61 -2.29 -10.76 -4.55
N ASP A 62 -1.24 -9.94 -4.42
CA ASP A 62 -0.19 -9.75 -5.43
C ASP A 62 0.98 -10.74 -5.24
N GLU A 63 1.03 -11.78 -6.07
CA GLU A 63 2.06 -12.83 -6.00
C GLU A 63 3.48 -12.36 -6.37
N ARG A 64 3.63 -11.14 -6.90
CA ARG A 64 4.94 -10.56 -7.28
C ARG A 64 5.73 -10.05 -6.07
N VAL A 65 5.13 -10.00 -4.89
CA VAL A 65 5.74 -9.45 -3.67
C VAL A 65 5.61 -10.38 -2.46
N ASP A 66 6.56 -10.26 -1.54
CA ASP A 66 6.38 -10.66 -0.16
C ASP A 66 5.86 -9.46 0.64
N LEU A 67 4.78 -9.67 1.40
CA LEU A 67 4.03 -8.61 2.08
C LEU A 67 4.15 -8.71 3.60
N SER A 68 4.34 -7.56 4.26
CA SER A 68 4.16 -7.40 5.70
C SER A 68 3.52 -6.04 6.02
N LEU A 69 2.42 -6.03 6.76
CA LEU A 69 1.83 -4.80 7.32
C LEU A 69 2.24 -4.66 8.78
N LEU A 70 2.92 -3.57 9.12
CA LEU A 70 3.40 -3.30 10.47
C LEU A 70 2.48 -2.29 11.18
N PRO A 71 2.09 -2.55 12.44
CA PRO A 71 1.29 -1.61 13.25
C PRO A 71 2.20 -0.53 13.88
N VAL A 72 2.99 0.14 13.04
CA VAL A 72 3.83 1.27 13.44
C VAL A 72 3.18 2.54 12.88
N ALA A 73 3.05 3.57 13.73
CA ALA A 73 2.32 4.79 13.41
C ALA A 73 0.91 4.47 12.87
N ASP A 74 0.53 5.02 11.71
CA ASP A 74 -0.77 4.79 11.08
C ASP A 74 -0.75 3.64 10.05
N GLY A 75 0.16 2.68 10.24
CA GLY A 75 0.29 1.49 9.41
C GLY A 75 1.31 1.65 8.29
N LEU A 76 2.34 0.79 8.32
CA LEU A 76 3.36 0.72 7.30
C LEU A 76 3.27 -0.61 6.54
N THR A 77 2.96 -0.55 5.25
CA THR A 77 3.01 -1.72 4.38
C THR A 77 4.40 -1.84 3.77
N LEU A 78 5.04 -2.98 4.01
CA LEU A 78 6.29 -3.40 3.38
C LEU A 78 5.97 -4.42 2.29
N ALA A 79 6.32 -4.09 1.04
CA ALA A 79 6.20 -4.99 -0.10
C ALA A 79 7.58 -5.19 -0.72
N ARG A 80 8.17 -6.38 -0.53
CA ARG A 80 9.45 -6.74 -1.13
C ARG A 80 9.18 -7.44 -2.47
N LYS A 81 9.68 -6.90 -3.56
CA LYS A 81 9.57 -7.52 -4.89
C LYS A 81 10.31 -8.86 -4.90
N ARG A 82 9.68 -9.91 -5.40
CA ARG A 82 10.30 -11.22 -5.59
C ARG A 82 11.25 -11.25 -6.78
#